data_AF-A0A6A6P653-F1
#
_entry.id   AF-A0A6A6P653-F1
#
_cell.length_a   1.000
_cell.length_b   1.000
_cell.length_c   1.000
_cell.angle_alpha   90.00
_cell.angle_beta   90.00
_cell.angle_gamma   90.00
#
_symmetry.space_group_name_H-M   'P 1'
#
loop_
_entity.id
_entity.type
_entity.pdbx_description
1 polymer ?
#
loop_
_entity_poly.entity_id
_entity_poly.type
_entity_poly.pdbx_seq_one_letter_code
_entity_poly.pdbx_strand_id
1 'polypeptide(L)' 'VRVVHQRPKPQCWEHGCNGRQFSTFSNLLRHQREKSGTAAKSYCPRCGAEFTRTTARNGHVAHDKCKPRRASDS' A
#
# COMPACT_ATOMS: atom_id res chain seq x y z
N VAL A 1 36.30 -17.54 10.48
CA VAL A 1 34.86 -17.39 10.75
C VAL A 1 34.33 -16.21 9.95
N ARG A 2 33.54 -16.42 8.90
CA ARG A 2 32.86 -15.31 8.21
C ARG A 2 31.76 -14.83 9.15
N VAL A 3 32.01 -13.76 9.90
CA VAL A 3 30.97 -13.04 10.63
C VAL A 3 30.12 -12.35 9.58
N VAL A 4 29.11 -13.08 9.07
CA VAL A 4 28.05 -12.48 8.30
C VAL A 4 27.32 -11.58 9.30
N HIS A 5 27.62 -10.29 9.26
CA HIS A 5 26.82 -9.28 9.95
C HIS A 5 25.44 -9.35 9.31
N GLN A 6 24.56 -10.18 9.88
CA GLN A 6 23.15 -10.24 9.53
C GLN A 6 22.62 -8.85 9.85
N ARG A 7 22.49 -7.99 8.82
CA ARG A 7 21.85 -6.69 9.00
C ARG A 7 20.49 -6.96 9.65
N PRO A 8 20.18 -6.31 10.79
CA PRO A 8 18.91 -6.55 11.45
C PRO A 8 17.78 -6.33 10.45
N LYS A 9 16.83 -7.27 10.41
CA LYS A 9 15.68 -7.17 9.50
C LYS A 9 14.95 -5.86 9.77
N PRO A 10 14.58 -5.07 8.74
CA PRO A 10 13.84 -3.84 8.93
C PRO A 10 12.52 -4.10 9.68
N GLN A 11 12.26 -3.31 10.72
CA GLN A 11 11.08 -3.45 11.59
C GLN A 11 10.33 -2.13 11.71
N CYS A 12 9.00 -2.20 11.77
CA CYS A 12 8.14 -1.05 12.04
C CYS A 12 7.60 -1.12 13.47
N TRP A 13 7.93 -0.12 14.29
CA TRP A 13 7.40 0.06 15.64
C TRP A 13 6.32 1.15 15.72
N GLU A 14 6.18 1.94 14.65
CA GLU A 14 5.22 3.03 14.56
C GLU A 14 3.82 2.55 14.15
N HIS A 15 2.83 3.44 14.26
CA HIS A 15 1.45 3.21 13.82
C HIS A 15 0.79 1.92 14.37
N GLY A 16 1.20 1.49 15.58
CA GLY A 16 0.71 0.27 16.22
C GLY A 16 1.22 -1.03 15.60
N CYS A 17 2.32 -0.99 14.83
CA CYS A 17 2.82 -2.17 14.12
C CYS A 17 3.61 -3.17 14.98
N ASN A 18 3.91 -2.85 16.24
CA ASN A 18 4.49 -3.75 17.25
C ASN A 18 5.69 -4.59 16.75
N GLY A 19 6.60 -3.97 16.00
CA GLY A 19 7.83 -4.62 15.55
C GLY A 19 7.67 -5.48 14.28
N ARG A 20 6.63 -5.23 13.48
CA ARG A 20 6.38 -5.93 12.21
C ARG A 20 7.63 -5.93 11.33
N GLN A 21 8.09 -7.12 10.95
CA GLN A 21 9.31 -7.33 10.15
C GLN A 21 9.03 -7.25 8.65
N PHE A 22 10.00 -6.71 7.92
CA PHE A 22 10.01 -6.65 6.46
C PHE A 22 11.25 -7.33 5.90
N SER A 23 11.12 -7.89 4.69
CA SER A 23 12.25 -8.52 3.99
C SER A 23 13.27 -7.51 3.46
N THR A 24 12.85 -6.27 3.18
CA THR A 24 13.69 -5.21 2.64
C THR A 24 13.33 -3.85 3.23
N PHE A 25 14.29 -2.92 3.23
CA PHE A 25 14.08 -1.56 3.73
C PHE A 25 13.07 -0.79 2.85
N SER A 26 13.08 -1.02 1.53
CA SER A 26 12.10 -0.42 0.61
C SER A 26 10.66 -0.83 0.95
N ASN A 27 10.45 -2.07 1.41
CA ASN A 27 9.14 -2.53 1.84
C ASN A 27 8.69 -1.86 3.15
N LEU A 28 9.61 -1.68 4.12
CA LEU A 28 9.35 -0.93 5.35
C LEU A 28 8.99 0.53 5.06
N LEU A 29 9.77 1.22 4.22
CA LEU A 29 9.55 2.63 3.89
C LEU A 29 8.20 2.83 3.18
N ARG A 30 7.85 1.94 2.24
CA ARG A 30 6.51 1.94 1.62
C ARG A 30 5.42 1.79 2.68
N HIS A 31 5.58 0.83 3.59
CA HIS A 31 4.62 0.60 4.66
C HIS A 31 4.43 1.82 5.56
N GLN A 32 5.51 2.51 5.95
CA GLN A 32 5.43 3.73 6.77
C GLN A 32 4.67 4.85 6.04
N ARG A 33 4.91 5.07 4.74
CA ARG A 33 4.16 6.07 3.94
C ARG A 33 2.67 5.74 3.85
N GLU A 34 2.35 4.47 3.64
CA GLU A 34 0.95 4.00 3.58
C GLU A 34 0.24 4.16 4.94
N LYS A 35 0.92 3.87 6.06
CA LYS A 35 0.34 3.95 7.40
C LYS A 35 0.25 5.37 7.97
N SER A 36 1.21 6.23 7.67
CA SER A 36 1.16 7.65 8.04
C SER A 36 0.10 8.45 7.28
N GLY A 37 -0.56 7.84 6.27
CA GLY A 37 -1.54 8.52 5.44
C GLY A 37 -0.93 9.56 4.49
N THR A 38 0.39 9.67 4.45
CA THR A 38 1.13 10.54 3.51
C THR A 38 1.11 10.00 2.08
N ALA A 39 0.74 8.73 1.89
CA ALA A 39 0.52 8.15 0.58
C ALA A 39 -0.63 8.86 -0.14
N ALA A 40 -0.32 9.45 -1.29
CA ALA A 40 -1.31 10.07 -2.16
C ALA A 40 -2.41 9.05 -2.50
N LYS A 41 -3.64 9.38 -2.10
CA LYS A 41 -4.83 8.61 -2.46
C LYS A 41 -5.15 8.85 -3.92
N SER A 42 -5.50 7.78 -4.62
CA SER A 42 -5.89 7.81 -6.03
C SER A 42 -7.25 7.16 -6.18
N TYR A 43 -8.16 7.85 -6.85
CA TYR A 43 -9.54 7.41 -7.03
C TYR A 43 -9.72 6.80 -8.41
N CYS A 44 -10.55 5.76 -8.50
CA CYS A 44 -10.99 5.25 -9.80
C CYS A 44 -12.01 6.22 -10.41
N PRO A 45 -11.80 6.72 -11.63
CA PRO A 45 -12.73 7.66 -12.26
C PRO A 45 -14.07 7.01 -12.63
N ARG A 46 -14.14 5.67 -12.71
CA ARG A 46 -15.36 4.94 -13.10
C ARG A 46 -16.25 4.55 -11.92
N CYS A 47 -15.68 4.20 -10.78
CA CYS A 47 -16.45 3.73 -9.60
C CYS A 47 -16.19 4.53 -8.33
N GLY A 48 -15.27 5.50 -8.32
CA GLY A 48 -14.91 6.27 -7.13
C GLY A 48 -14.18 5.48 -6.04
N ALA A 49 -13.80 4.22 -6.29
CA ALA A 49 -13.04 3.44 -5.32
C ALA A 49 -11.69 4.12 -5.00
N GLU A 50 -11.35 4.19 -3.72
CA GLU A 50 -10.11 4.79 -3.23
C GLU A 50 -8.99 3.75 -3.18
N PHE A 51 -7.81 4.13 -3.69
CA PHE A 51 -6.61 3.32 -3.67
C PHE A 51 -5.44 4.13 -3.09
N THR A 52 -4.65 3.50 -2.24
CA THR A 52 -3.39 4.08 -1.73
C THR A 52 -2.25 3.99 -2.75
N ARG A 53 -2.45 3.27 -3.87
CA ARG A 53 -1.44 3.06 -4.91
C ARG A 53 -2.05 3.16 -6.30
N THR A 54 -1.42 3.96 -7.16
CA THR A 54 -1.81 4.11 -8.57
C THR A 54 -1.77 2.78 -9.33
N THR A 55 -0.77 1.92 -9.09
CA THR A 55 -0.69 0.61 -9.75
C THR A 55 -1.86 -0.30 -9.38
N ALA A 56 -2.34 -0.23 -8.14
CA ALA A 56 -3.50 -1.00 -7.69
C ALA A 56 -4.78 -0.50 -8.37
N ARG A 57 -4.97 0.83 -8.48
CA ARG A 57 -6.04 1.43 -9.28
C ARG A 57 -5.96 0.99 -10.75
N ASN A 58 -4.77 1.05 -11.37
CA ASN A 58 -4.61 0.71 -12.78
C ASN A 58 -4.98 -0.75 -13.03
N GLY A 59 -4.51 -1.67 -12.18
CA GLY A 59 -4.93 -3.07 -12.22
C GLY A 59 -6.43 -3.25 -11.99
N HIS A 60 -7.03 -2.50 -11.07
CA HIS A 60 -8.47 -2.50 -10.84
C HIS A 60 -9.27 -2.10 -12.09
N VAL A 61 -8.83 -1.06 -12.80
CA VAL A 61 -9.47 -0.60 -14.04
C VAL A 61 -9.23 -1.60 -15.18
N ALA A 62 -8.03 -2.15 -15.29
CA ALA A 62 -7.62 -3.07 -16.35
C ALA A 62 -8.24 -4.47 -16.24
N HIS A 63 -8.54 -4.95 -15.02
CA HIS A 63 -9.14 -6.26 -14.79
C HIS A 63 -10.68 -6.23 -14.77
N ASP A 64 -11.31 -5.11 -15.17
CA ASP A 64 -12.77 -4.87 -15.11
C ASP A 64 -13.43 -5.20 -13.76
N LYS A 65 -12.63 -5.30 -12.69
CA LYS A 65 -13.11 -5.36 -11.30
C LYS A 65 -13.76 -4.04 -10.87
N CYS A 66 -13.69 -3.04 -11.75
CA CYS A 66 -14.41 -1.80 -11.66
C CYS A 66 -15.91 -2.01 -11.88
N LYS A 67 -16.59 -2.45 -10.82
CA LYS A 67 -18.05 -2.43 -10.79
C LYS A 67 -18.48 -0.96 -10.76
N PRO A 68 -19.20 -0.46 -11.78
CA PRO A 68 -19.68 0.91 -11.76
C PRO A 68 -20.52 1.08 -10.50
N ARG A 69 -20.32 2.19 -9.77
CA ARG A 69 -21.37 2.63 -8.85
C ARG A 69 -22.58 2.80 -9.75
N ARG A 70 -23.62 1.98 -9.55
CA ARG A 70 -24.92 2.28 -10.13
C ARG A 70 -25.16 3.73 -9.75
N ALA A 71 -25.23 4.60 -10.76
CA ALA A 71 -25.86 5.89 -10.57
C ALA A 71 -27.25 5.50 -10.07
N SER A 72 -27.42 5.52 -8.74
CA SER A 72 -28.75 5.51 -8.18
C SER A 72 -29.39 6.73 -8.79
N ASP A 73 -30.36 6.40 -9.64
CA ASP A 73 -31.22 7.26 -10.42
C ASP A 73 -31.67 8.49 -9.61
N SER A 74 -31.87 9.57 -10.35
CA SER A 74 -32.23 10.93 -9.91
C SER A 74 -33.31 11.02 -8.83
#